data_AF-A0A2V6ZIJ4-F1
#
_entry.id   AF-A0A2V6ZIJ4-F1
#
_cell.length_a   1.000
_cell.length_b   1.000
_cell.length_c   1.000
_cell.angle_alpha   90.00
_cell.angle_beta   90.00
_cell.angle_gamma   90.00
#
_symmetry.space_group_name_H-M   'P 1'
#
loop_
_entity.id
_entity.type
_entity.pdbx_description
1 polymer ?
#
loop_
_entity_poly.entity_id
_entity_poly.type
_entity_poly.pdbx_seq_one_letter_code
_entity_poly.pdbx_strand_id
1 'polypeptide(L)'
;MWLDRYSAVCQECPNLVAVYESPDGRIALLLRHTLVPLPEEFASLRRTTRSAARAAADKLRAAGFRGGLMVLQWQPLGTAAAVMRDWPCRYEADAARRAQLTAVAERYAADERYLARQLQSRRPPTPRPLGTPPPFAASGELHGLQSWYDAMAPSWLSIEPLLRRALVLKTHRWVAEHILIPAADGRTPALEIRATVATLGETLVEMIPPDDRGVWSVWVGLVVGDLERAMRRPSADWNQAWARWLLLIAYSVPIPRERPSPVWPAKLTSLSALIR
;
A
#
# COMPACT_ATOMS: atom_id res chain seq x y z
N MET A 1 -26.16 16.17 -10.93
CA MET A 1 -26.65 15.21 -11.93
C MET A 1 -25.56 15.00 -12.96
N TRP A 2 -25.02 13.79 -13.04
CA TRP A 2 -24.04 13.38 -14.05
C TRP A 2 -24.64 13.37 -15.47
N LEU A 3 -23.83 13.71 -16.48
CA LEU A 3 -24.25 13.84 -17.88
C LEU A 3 -23.30 13.06 -18.78
N ASP A 4 -23.80 12.52 -19.89
CA ASP A 4 -23.02 11.66 -20.79
C ASP A 4 -21.76 12.34 -21.35
N ARG A 5 -21.82 13.66 -21.58
CA ARG A 5 -20.66 14.45 -22.02
C ARG A 5 -19.51 14.44 -21.01
N TYR A 6 -19.78 14.24 -19.72
CA TYR A 6 -18.74 14.11 -18.69
C TYR A 6 -18.03 12.77 -18.78
N SER A 7 -18.77 11.68 -19.03
CA SER A 7 -18.17 10.36 -19.27
C SER A 7 -17.25 10.36 -20.50
N ALA A 8 -17.68 11.02 -21.59
CA ALA A 8 -16.87 11.12 -22.81
C ALA A 8 -15.51 11.79 -22.57
N VAL A 9 -15.49 12.95 -21.89
CA VAL A 9 -14.22 13.63 -21.59
C VAL A 9 -13.36 12.88 -20.56
N CYS A 10 -13.97 12.11 -19.66
CA CYS A 10 -13.27 11.24 -18.71
C CYS A 10 -12.54 10.08 -19.39
N GLN A 11 -13.05 9.55 -20.51
CA GLN A 11 -12.39 8.50 -21.30
C GLN A 11 -11.05 8.97 -21.87
N GLU A 12 -10.92 10.25 -22.17
CA GLU A 12 -9.68 10.83 -22.66
C GLU A 12 -8.65 11.12 -21.55
N CYS A 13 -8.90 10.67 -20.31
CA CYS A 13 -8.01 10.84 -19.16
C CYS A 13 -7.45 9.48 -18.71
N PRO A 14 -6.27 9.04 -19.21
CA PRO A 14 -5.74 7.68 -18.94
C PRO A 14 -5.40 7.40 -17.47
N ASN A 15 -5.20 8.46 -16.69
CA ASN A 15 -4.89 8.37 -15.26
C ASN A 15 -6.14 8.41 -14.37
N LEU A 16 -7.34 8.60 -14.92
CA LEU A 16 -8.59 8.62 -14.19
C LEU A 16 -9.15 7.18 -14.11
N VAL A 17 -9.34 6.68 -12.90
CA VAL A 17 -9.85 5.32 -12.64
C VAL A 17 -11.35 5.33 -12.43
N ALA A 18 -11.85 6.29 -11.64
CA ALA A 18 -13.27 6.42 -11.38
C ALA A 18 -13.66 7.85 -11.01
N VAL A 19 -14.94 8.19 -11.17
CA VAL A 19 -15.54 9.42 -10.65
C VAL A 19 -16.77 9.08 -9.81
N TYR A 20 -16.81 9.63 -8.61
CA TYR A 20 -17.93 9.50 -7.69
C TYR A 20 -18.66 10.83 -7.57
N GLU A 21 -19.98 10.81 -7.51
CA GLU A 21 -20.81 12.02 -7.35
C GLU A 21 -21.51 11.99 -6.00
N SER A 22 -21.42 13.08 -5.24
CA SER A 22 -22.14 13.24 -3.99
C SER A 22 -23.61 13.58 -4.22
N PRO A 23 -24.45 13.44 -3.18
CA PRO A 23 -25.81 13.97 -3.20
C PRO A 23 -25.88 15.48 -3.47
N ASP A 24 -24.84 16.25 -3.07
CA ASP A 24 -24.75 17.71 -3.26
C ASP A 24 -24.15 18.13 -4.62
N GLY A 25 -23.86 17.17 -5.52
CA GLY A 25 -23.36 17.44 -6.88
C GLY A 25 -21.87 17.79 -6.96
N ARG A 26 -21.12 17.62 -5.86
CA ARG A 26 -19.65 17.55 -5.89
C ARG A 26 -19.20 16.23 -6.48
N ILE A 27 -18.02 16.24 -7.09
CA ILE A 27 -17.43 15.03 -7.66
C ILE A 27 -16.06 14.75 -7.08
N ALA A 28 -15.80 13.47 -6.83
CA ALA A 28 -14.52 12.98 -6.36
C ALA A 28 -13.84 12.16 -7.46
N LEU A 29 -12.62 12.57 -7.80
CA LEU A 29 -11.78 11.90 -8.78
C LEU A 29 -10.91 10.87 -8.08
N LEU A 30 -11.01 9.61 -8.53
CA LEU A 30 -10.06 8.55 -8.18
C LEU A 30 -9.05 8.41 -9.31
N LEU A 31 -7.80 8.78 -9.04
CA LEU A 31 -6.72 8.60 -10.01
C LEU A 31 -6.04 7.23 -9.86
N ARG A 32 -5.25 6.84 -10.86
CA ARG A 32 -4.50 5.57 -10.87
C ARG A 32 -3.40 5.51 -9.79
N HIS A 33 -2.91 6.65 -9.35
CA HIS A 33 -1.84 6.79 -8.37
C HIS A 33 -2.22 6.21 -6.99
N THR A 34 -1.23 5.74 -6.23
CA THR A 34 -1.43 5.19 -4.88
C THR A 34 -2.04 6.23 -3.93
N LEU A 35 -2.88 5.78 -3.00
CA LEU A 35 -3.42 6.61 -1.92
C LEU A 35 -2.42 6.78 -0.77
N VAL A 36 -1.40 5.93 -0.72
CA VAL A 36 -0.39 5.91 0.35
C VAL A 36 1.00 6.02 -0.28
N PRO A 37 1.39 7.22 -0.76
CA PRO A 37 2.73 7.46 -1.27
C PRO A 37 3.80 7.29 -0.21
N LEU A 38 4.98 6.87 -0.64
CA LEU A 38 6.16 6.88 0.20
C LEU A 38 6.67 8.32 0.38
N PRO A 39 7.39 8.64 1.47
CA PRO A 39 7.99 9.95 1.65
C PRO A 39 8.88 10.39 0.48
N GLU A 40 9.64 9.44 -0.09
CA GLU A 40 10.58 9.68 -1.20
C GLU A 40 9.85 9.88 -2.53
N GLU A 41 8.70 9.22 -2.70
CA GLU A 41 7.83 9.36 -3.87
C GLU A 41 6.97 10.63 -3.80
N PHE A 42 6.81 11.23 -2.62
CA PHE A 42 5.82 12.26 -2.36
C PHE A 42 5.94 13.44 -3.32
N ALA A 43 7.17 13.91 -3.61
CA ALA A 43 7.40 15.02 -4.52
C ALA A 43 7.09 14.66 -5.99
N SER A 44 7.42 13.44 -6.42
CA SER A 44 7.14 12.96 -7.78
C SER A 44 5.66 12.67 -7.96
N LEU A 45 5.07 11.88 -7.06
CA LEU A 45 3.67 11.49 -7.09
C LEU A 45 2.75 12.69 -6.95
N ARG A 46 3.09 13.68 -6.11
CA ARG A 46 2.31 14.92 -6.00
C ARG A 46 2.30 15.69 -7.32
N ARG A 47 3.41 15.74 -8.07
CA ARG A 47 3.47 16.38 -9.39
C ARG A 47 2.63 15.63 -10.42
N THR A 48 2.78 14.31 -10.52
CA THR A 48 2.04 13.49 -11.50
C THR A 48 0.53 13.45 -11.19
N THR A 49 0.17 13.30 -9.92
CA THR A 49 -1.23 13.33 -9.44
C THR A 49 -1.86 14.69 -9.70
N ARG A 50 -1.14 15.79 -9.47
CA ARG A 50 -1.62 17.15 -9.78
C ARG A 50 -1.81 17.37 -11.29
N SER A 51 -0.86 16.93 -12.11
CA SER A 51 -0.98 17.03 -13.56
C SER A 51 -2.21 16.27 -14.07
N ALA A 52 -2.38 15.01 -13.62
CA ALA A 52 -3.54 14.19 -13.98
C ALA A 52 -4.87 14.77 -13.48
N ALA A 53 -4.93 15.23 -12.23
CA ALA A 53 -6.11 15.88 -11.67
C ALA A 53 -6.49 17.14 -12.44
N ARG A 54 -5.51 17.97 -12.79
CA ARG A 54 -5.73 19.21 -13.54
C ARG A 54 -6.23 18.93 -14.95
N ALA A 55 -5.62 17.99 -15.65
CA ALA A 55 -6.08 17.58 -16.97
C ALA A 55 -7.55 17.09 -16.95
N ALA A 56 -7.91 16.25 -15.98
CA ALA A 56 -9.30 15.79 -15.83
C ALA A 56 -10.26 16.93 -15.45
N ALA A 57 -9.86 17.80 -14.52
CA ALA A 57 -10.65 18.93 -14.09
C ALA A 57 -10.87 19.93 -15.24
N ASP A 58 -9.84 20.28 -16.00
CA ASP A 58 -9.92 21.23 -17.12
C ASP A 58 -10.85 20.70 -18.21
N LYS A 59 -10.79 19.40 -18.52
CA LYS A 59 -11.71 18.75 -19.46
C LYS A 59 -13.16 18.75 -18.98
N LEU A 60 -13.39 18.41 -17.70
CA LEU A 60 -14.72 18.48 -17.09
C LEU A 60 -15.28 19.91 -17.09
N ARG A 61 -14.43 20.90 -16.79
CA ARG A 61 -14.78 22.33 -16.83
C ARG A 61 -15.13 22.78 -18.25
N ALA A 62 -14.36 22.37 -19.25
CA ALA A 62 -14.63 22.62 -20.66
C ALA A 62 -15.95 21.97 -21.12
N ALA A 63 -16.27 20.78 -20.61
CA ALA A 63 -17.57 20.13 -20.80
C ALA A 63 -18.72 20.77 -19.99
N GLY A 64 -18.46 21.86 -19.27
CA GLY A 64 -19.45 22.66 -18.55
C GLY A 64 -19.75 22.17 -17.13
N PHE A 65 -18.91 21.34 -16.51
CA PHE A 65 -19.05 21.02 -15.08
C PHE A 65 -18.72 22.26 -14.24
N ARG A 66 -19.65 22.67 -13.36
CA ARG A 66 -19.47 23.86 -12.49
C ARG A 66 -19.33 23.55 -11.01
N GLY A 67 -19.61 22.32 -10.58
CA GLY A 67 -19.58 21.90 -9.17
C GLY A 67 -18.18 21.84 -8.54
N GLY A 68 -18.15 21.41 -7.29
CA GLY A 68 -16.91 21.18 -6.54
C GLY A 68 -16.22 19.89 -6.99
N LEU A 69 -14.88 19.93 -7.02
CA LEU A 69 -14.01 18.80 -7.36
C LEU A 69 -13.12 18.48 -6.17
N MET A 70 -12.99 17.20 -5.83
CA MET A 70 -11.97 16.70 -4.91
C MET A 70 -11.19 15.56 -5.55
N VAL A 71 -9.93 15.39 -5.14
CA VAL A 71 -9.06 14.29 -5.59
C VAL A 71 -8.83 13.37 -4.40
N LEU A 72 -9.20 12.09 -4.54
CA LEU A 72 -9.18 11.14 -3.43
C LEU A 72 -7.77 10.87 -2.89
N GLN A 73 -6.75 10.93 -3.74
CA GLN A 73 -5.33 10.83 -3.35
C GLN A 73 -4.87 11.95 -2.40
N TRP A 74 -5.62 13.03 -2.26
CA TRP A 74 -5.29 14.15 -1.36
C TRP A 74 -6.17 14.21 -0.13
N GLN A 75 -7.12 13.28 0.00
CA GLN A 75 -8.01 13.22 1.16
C GLN A 75 -7.42 12.30 2.23
N PRO A 76 -7.79 12.50 3.51
CA PRO A 76 -7.60 11.48 4.53
C PRO A 76 -8.17 10.14 4.08
N LEU A 77 -7.50 9.04 4.43
CA LEU A 77 -7.87 7.71 3.95
C LEU A 77 -9.27 7.30 4.43
N GLY A 78 -9.66 7.71 5.65
CA GLY A 78 -11.05 7.62 6.13
C GLY A 78 -12.07 8.29 5.21
N THR A 79 -11.79 9.51 4.76
CA THR A 79 -12.66 10.25 3.83
C THR A 79 -12.71 9.58 2.46
N ALA A 80 -11.57 9.15 1.92
CA ALA A 80 -11.52 8.45 0.65
C ALA A 80 -12.31 7.14 0.68
N ALA A 81 -12.17 6.36 1.76
CA ALA A 81 -12.93 5.14 1.97
C ALA A 81 -14.44 5.39 2.06
N ALA A 82 -14.87 6.43 2.79
CA ALA A 82 -16.28 6.81 2.88
C ALA A 82 -16.85 7.20 1.51
N VAL A 83 -16.13 8.03 0.74
CA VAL A 83 -16.58 8.42 -0.61
C VAL A 83 -16.72 7.19 -1.51
N MET A 84 -15.73 6.29 -1.55
CA MET A 84 -15.77 5.11 -2.42
C MET A 84 -16.86 4.10 -2.02
N ARG A 85 -17.30 4.12 -0.76
CA ARG A 85 -18.39 3.29 -0.25
C ARG A 85 -19.77 3.90 -0.49
N ASP A 86 -19.91 5.19 -0.22
CA ASP A 86 -21.21 5.82 0.00
C ASP A 86 -21.66 6.67 -1.21
N TRP A 87 -20.72 7.18 -2.02
CA TRP A 87 -21.07 7.99 -3.18
C TRP A 87 -21.28 7.12 -4.42
N PRO A 88 -22.34 7.37 -5.22
CA PRO A 88 -22.51 6.70 -6.51
C PRO A 88 -21.31 6.88 -7.44
N CYS A 89 -20.77 5.75 -7.93
CA CYS A 89 -19.78 5.75 -9.00
C CYS A 89 -20.47 6.09 -10.33
N ARG A 90 -20.10 7.20 -10.97
CA ARG A 90 -20.69 7.69 -12.22
C ARG A 90 -19.87 7.37 -13.46
N TYR A 91 -18.58 7.12 -13.26
CA TYR A 91 -17.64 6.77 -14.31
C TYR A 91 -16.62 5.78 -13.76
N GLU A 92 -16.33 4.73 -14.52
CA GLU A 92 -15.33 3.72 -14.19
C GLU A 92 -14.54 3.35 -15.46
N ALA A 93 -13.23 3.54 -15.42
CA ALA A 93 -12.31 3.18 -16.51
C ALA A 93 -11.55 1.89 -16.22
N ASP A 94 -11.35 1.54 -14.95
CA ASP A 94 -10.52 0.42 -14.51
C ASP A 94 -11.05 -0.15 -13.18
N ALA A 95 -11.96 -1.13 -13.30
CA ALA A 95 -12.61 -1.75 -12.14
C ALA A 95 -11.61 -2.46 -11.21
N ALA A 96 -10.59 -3.12 -11.78
CA ALA A 96 -9.58 -3.82 -11.01
C ALA A 96 -8.73 -2.85 -10.18
N ARG A 97 -8.27 -1.75 -10.78
CA ARG A 97 -7.52 -0.72 -10.06
C ARG A 97 -8.39 0.00 -9.04
N ARG A 98 -9.67 0.24 -9.34
CA ARG A 98 -10.62 0.83 -8.37
C ARG A 98 -10.79 -0.07 -7.15
N ALA A 99 -11.02 -1.36 -7.34
CA ALA A 99 -11.15 -2.33 -6.25
C ALA A 99 -9.88 -2.37 -5.38
N GLN A 100 -8.71 -2.36 -6.02
CA GLN A 100 -7.42 -2.31 -5.31
C GLN A 100 -7.29 -1.04 -4.44
N LEU A 101 -7.56 0.14 -5.00
CA LEU A 101 -7.44 1.42 -4.27
C LEU A 101 -8.49 1.51 -3.15
N THR A 102 -9.67 0.95 -3.36
CA THR A 102 -10.73 0.87 -2.34
C THR A 102 -10.27 0.02 -1.15
N ALA A 103 -9.76 -1.18 -1.40
CA ALA A 103 -9.26 -2.07 -0.35
C ALA A 103 -8.14 -1.41 0.47
N VAL A 104 -7.24 -0.66 -0.17
CA VAL A 104 -6.19 0.12 0.52
C VAL A 104 -6.82 1.18 1.41
N ALA A 105 -7.72 2.02 0.89
CA ALA A 105 -8.35 3.08 1.69
C ALA A 105 -9.11 2.52 2.89
N GLU A 106 -9.90 1.47 2.70
CA GLU A 106 -10.71 0.88 3.77
C GLU A 106 -9.86 0.29 4.89
N ARG A 107 -8.75 -0.37 4.52
CA ARG A 107 -7.79 -0.92 5.46
C ARG A 107 -7.19 0.18 6.34
N TYR A 108 -6.62 1.22 5.74
CA TYR A 108 -6.01 2.31 6.51
C TYR A 108 -7.05 3.11 7.31
N ALA A 109 -8.27 3.29 6.79
CA ALA A 109 -9.36 3.91 7.53
C ALA A 109 -9.80 3.07 8.75
N ALA A 110 -9.71 1.74 8.69
CA ALA A 110 -9.93 0.88 9.85
C ALA A 110 -8.82 1.06 10.90
N ASP A 111 -7.57 1.19 10.45
CA ASP A 111 -6.42 1.42 11.33
C ASP A 111 -6.50 2.79 12.03
N GLU A 112 -6.82 3.87 11.31
CA GLU A 112 -7.02 5.20 11.89
C GLU A 112 -8.12 5.19 12.97
N ARG A 113 -9.26 4.54 12.68
CA ARG A 113 -10.35 4.40 13.66
C ARG A 113 -9.93 3.58 14.88
N TYR A 114 -9.10 2.56 14.69
CA TYR A 114 -8.55 1.79 15.79
C TYR A 114 -7.64 2.64 16.68
N LEU A 115 -6.71 3.39 16.08
CA LEU A 115 -5.78 4.27 16.81
C LEU A 115 -6.52 5.40 17.54
N ALA A 116 -7.52 6.01 16.90
CA ALA A 116 -8.35 7.04 17.52
C ALA A 116 -9.11 6.51 18.75
N ARG A 117 -9.69 5.31 18.65
CA ARG A 117 -10.33 4.63 19.79
C ARG A 117 -9.35 4.35 20.92
N GLN A 118 -8.11 3.97 20.63
CA GLN A 118 -7.09 3.72 21.64
C GLN A 118 -6.66 5.00 22.37
N LEU A 119 -6.49 6.11 21.64
CA LEU A 119 -6.20 7.41 22.25
C LEU A 119 -7.32 7.88 23.19
N GLN A 120 -8.58 7.65 22.78
CA GLN A 120 -9.76 7.95 23.59
C GLN A 120 -9.94 6.98 24.77
N SER A 121 -9.51 5.73 24.61
CA SER A 121 -9.60 4.67 25.62
C SER A 121 -8.38 4.61 26.54
N ARG A 122 -7.58 5.68 26.63
CA ARG A 122 -6.49 5.82 27.60
C ARG A 122 -7.02 5.79 29.04
N ARG A 123 -7.43 4.62 29.50
CA ARG A 123 -7.21 4.20 30.89
C ARG A 123 -5.69 4.10 31.08
N PRO A 124 -5.17 4.43 32.27
CA PRO A 124 -3.80 4.10 32.61
C PRO A 124 -3.60 2.61 32.32
N PRO A 125 -2.53 2.21 31.59
CA PRO A 125 -2.26 0.80 31.41
C PRO A 125 -2.14 0.19 32.80
N THR A 126 -3.00 -0.78 33.14
CA THR A 126 -2.81 -1.59 34.33
C THR A 126 -1.42 -2.19 34.19
N PRO A 127 -0.47 -1.93 35.12
CA PRO A 127 0.88 -2.44 34.99
C PRO A 127 0.81 -3.96 34.87
N ARG A 128 1.17 -4.47 33.70
CA ARG A 128 1.16 -5.90 33.42
C ARG A 128 2.43 -6.48 34.07
N PRO A 129 2.34 -7.61 34.79
CA PRO A 129 3.53 -8.26 35.33
C PRO A 129 4.54 -8.52 34.22
N LEU A 130 5.81 -8.17 34.48
CA LEU A 130 6.94 -8.51 33.61
C LEU A 130 6.86 -10.01 33.24
N GLY A 131 6.96 -10.32 31.95
CA GLY A 131 6.91 -11.70 31.44
C GLY A 131 5.52 -12.20 31.04
N THR A 132 4.46 -11.39 31.13
CA THR A 132 3.16 -11.81 30.58
C THR A 132 3.18 -11.76 29.04
N PRO A 133 2.92 -12.87 28.33
CA PRO A 133 2.96 -12.90 26.88
C PRO A 133 1.85 -12.01 26.27
N PRO A 134 2.08 -11.48 25.05
CA PRO A 134 1.09 -10.69 24.33
C PRO A 134 -0.16 -11.52 23.97
N PRO A 135 -1.32 -10.88 23.73
CA PRO A 135 -2.57 -11.60 23.41
C PRO A 135 -2.46 -12.65 22.30
N PHE A 136 -1.68 -12.40 21.24
CA PHE A 136 -1.51 -13.37 20.14
C PHE A 136 -0.82 -14.67 20.57
N ALA A 137 -0.06 -14.64 21.67
CA ALA A 137 0.73 -15.76 22.17
C ALA A 137 -0.04 -16.65 23.14
N ALA A 138 -1.31 -16.34 23.43
CA ALA A 138 -2.19 -17.31 24.07
C ALA A 138 -2.26 -18.58 23.21
N SER A 139 -2.22 -19.77 23.83
CA SER A 139 -2.04 -21.05 23.13
C SER A 139 -2.99 -21.25 21.92
N GLY A 140 -4.28 -20.91 22.07
CA GLY A 140 -5.25 -20.99 20.96
C GLY A 140 -5.03 -19.95 19.84
N GLU A 141 -4.60 -18.74 20.19
CA GLU A 141 -4.32 -17.67 19.24
C GLU A 141 -3.06 -17.97 18.41
N LEU A 142 -2.04 -18.53 19.05
CA LEU A 142 -0.78 -18.92 18.42
C LEU A 142 -1.00 -20.07 17.42
N HIS A 143 -1.78 -21.08 17.81
CA HIS A 143 -2.16 -22.17 16.89
C HIS A 143 -2.96 -21.62 15.70
N GLY A 144 -3.94 -20.73 15.93
CA GLY A 144 -4.70 -20.10 14.85
C GLY A 144 -3.85 -19.19 13.93
N LEU A 145 -2.73 -18.66 14.42
CA LEU A 145 -1.76 -17.94 13.60
C LEU A 145 -0.93 -18.91 12.72
N GLN A 146 -0.48 -20.03 13.29
CA GLN A 146 0.25 -21.07 12.55
C GLN A 146 -0.60 -21.65 11.43
N SER A 147 -1.82 -22.12 11.74
CA SER A 147 -2.72 -22.68 10.73
C SER A 147 -3.06 -21.68 9.63
N TRP A 148 -3.20 -20.40 9.96
CA TRP A 148 -3.40 -19.34 8.98
C TRP A 148 -2.18 -19.14 8.08
N TYR A 149 -0.97 -19.16 8.65
CA TYR A 149 0.27 -19.00 7.89
C TYR A 149 0.52 -20.18 6.94
N ASP A 150 0.25 -21.40 7.40
CA ASP A 150 0.33 -22.61 6.58
C ASP A 150 -0.68 -22.57 5.43
N ALA A 151 -1.90 -22.10 5.70
CA ALA A 151 -2.92 -21.90 4.65
C ALA A 151 -2.50 -20.83 3.61
N MET A 152 -1.58 -19.91 3.95
CA MET A 152 -1.03 -18.96 3.00
C MET A 152 0.05 -19.55 2.08
N ALA A 153 0.49 -20.81 2.27
CA ALA A 153 1.54 -21.44 1.47
C ALA A 153 1.39 -21.22 -0.05
N PRO A 154 0.20 -21.41 -0.66
CA PRO A 154 0.03 -21.15 -2.09
C PRO A 154 0.30 -19.70 -2.48
N SER A 155 -0.05 -18.73 -1.63
CA SER A 155 0.13 -17.29 -1.89
C SER A 155 1.59 -16.88 -1.89
N TRP A 156 2.43 -17.51 -1.06
CA TRP A 156 3.85 -17.14 -0.95
C TRP A 156 4.79 -18.00 -1.78
N LEU A 157 4.39 -19.23 -2.11
CA LEU A 157 5.11 -20.06 -3.09
C LEU A 157 4.92 -19.58 -4.53
N SER A 158 3.80 -18.91 -4.84
CA SER A 158 3.49 -18.42 -6.19
C SER A 158 4.00 -17.01 -6.50
N ILE A 159 4.73 -16.36 -5.58
CA ILE A 159 5.20 -14.99 -5.78
C ILE A 159 6.23 -14.94 -6.91
N GLU A 160 5.94 -14.16 -7.94
CA GLU A 160 6.90 -13.71 -8.93
C GLU A 160 7.19 -12.20 -8.78
N PRO A 161 8.39 -11.74 -9.15
CA PRO A 161 9.57 -12.53 -9.55
C PRO A 161 10.22 -13.27 -8.36
N LEU A 162 11.08 -14.27 -8.64
CA LEU A 162 11.83 -15.04 -7.62
C LEU A 162 12.54 -14.17 -6.57
N LEU A 163 13.12 -13.04 -6.98
CA LEU A 163 13.75 -12.09 -6.04
C LEU A 163 12.75 -11.58 -5.00
N ARG A 164 11.53 -11.23 -5.41
CA ARG A 164 10.46 -10.82 -4.49
C ARG A 164 10.13 -11.91 -3.48
N ARG A 165 10.02 -13.15 -3.97
CA ARG A 165 9.71 -14.32 -3.14
C ARG A 165 10.79 -14.50 -2.06
N ALA A 166 12.05 -14.44 -2.46
CA ALA A 166 13.18 -14.58 -1.53
C ALA A 166 13.17 -13.47 -0.46
N LEU A 167 12.94 -12.22 -0.85
CA LEU A 167 12.87 -11.09 0.08
C LEU A 167 11.68 -11.19 1.05
N VAL A 168 10.51 -11.59 0.57
CA VAL A 168 9.31 -11.81 1.39
C VAL A 168 9.55 -12.94 2.41
N LEU A 169 10.09 -14.08 1.97
CA LEU A 169 10.38 -15.20 2.85
C LEU A 169 11.46 -14.87 3.88
N LYS A 170 12.48 -14.09 3.50
CA LYS A 170 13.49 -13.59 4.44
C LYS A 170 12.87 -12.70 5.51
N THR A 171 11.95 -11.82 5.10
CA THR A 171 11.20 -10.95 6.02
C THR A 171 10.33 -11.77 6.97
N HIS A 172 9.58 -12.76 6.47
CA HIS A 172 8.76 -13.65 7.30
C HIS A 172 9.57 -14.37 8.35
N ARG A 173 10.68 -14.97 7.93
CA ARG A 173 11.60 -15.69 8.81
C ARG A 173 12.12 -14.76 9.90
N TRP A 174 12.55 -13.56 9.51
CA TRP A 174 13.03 -12.57 10.48
C TRP A 174 11.94 -12.17 11.48
N VAL A 175 10.71 -11.90 11.02
CA VAL A 175 9.55 -11.61 11.88
C VAL A 175 9.29 -12.74 12.87
N ALA A 176 9.35 -13.99 12.41
CA ALA A 176 9.17 -15.14 13.29
C ALA A 176 10.28 -15.22 14.35
N GLU A 177 11.55 -15.18 13.93
CA GLU A 177 12.72 -15.37 14.80
C GLU A 177 12.92 -14.23 15.80
N HIS A 178 12.63 -12.98 15.43
CA HIS A 178 13.00 -11.80 16.22
C HIS A 178 11.81 -11.11 16.89
N ILE A 179 10.58 -11.42 16.47
CA ILE A 179 9.37 -10.82 17.05
C ILE A 179 8.45 -11.89 17.61
N LEU A 180 7.93 -12.80 16.76
CA LEU A 180 6.83 -13.68 17.17
C LEU A 180 7.27 -14.73 18.20
N ILE A 181 8.39 -15.42 17.97
CA ILE A 181 8.91 -16.44 18.88
C ILE A 181 9.35 -15.80 20.21
N PRO A 182 10.20 -14.75 20.25
CA PRO A 182 10.60 -14.13 21.50
C PRO A 182 9.41 -13.58 22.30
N ALA A 183 8.45 -12.95 21.63
CA ALA A 183 7.28 -12.42 22.31
C ALA A 183 6.36 -13.52 22.83
N ALA A 184 6.24 -14.66 22.14
CA ALA A 184 5.54 -15.84 22.65
C ALA A 184 6.23 -16.43 23.90
N ASP A 185 7.56 -16.37 23.96
CA ASP A 185 8.36 -16.76 25.13
C ASP A 185 8.36 -15.70 26.25
N GLY A 186 7.64 -14.59 26.10
CA GLY A 186 7.60 -13.49 27.08
C GLY A 186 8.86 -12.61 27.11
N ARG A 187 9.75 -12.72 26.10
CA ARG A 187 10.99 -11.95 25.97
C ARG A 187 10.79 -10.80 24.99
N THR A 188 10.65 -9.56 25.47
CA THR A 188 10.49 -8.41 24.56
C THR A 188 11.05 -7.08 25.10
N PRO A 189 12.35 -6.80 24.95
CA PRO A 189 12.89 -5.45 25.12
C PRO A 189 12.64 -4.62 23.84
N ALA A 190 11.76 -3.62 23.92
CA ALA A 190 11.35 -2.80 22.76
C ALA A 190 12.51 -2.03 22.08
N LEU A 191 13.62 -1.78 22.80
CA LEU A 191 14.76 -1.04 22.27
C LEU A 191 15.63 -1.89 21.34
N GLU A 192 15.83 -3.17 21.67
CA GLU A 192 16.64 -4.11 20.87
C GLU A 192 16.00 -4.36 19.50
N ILE A 193 14.67 -4.37 19.45
CA ILE A 193 13.93 -4.68 18.22
C ILE A 193 14.25 -3.66 17.12
N ARG A 194 14.38 -2.37 17.44
CA ARG A 194 14.69 -1.35 16.41
C ARG A 194 16.05 -1.60 15.76
N ALA A 195 17.06 -1.96 16.54
CA ALA A 195 18.38 -2.30 16.00
C ALA A 195 18.28 -3.52 15.07
N THR A 196 17.54 -4.55 15.49
CA THR A 196 17.35 -5.76 14.67
C THR A 196 16.57 -5.49 13.37
N VAL A 197 15.65 -4.53 13.36
CA VAL A 197 14.91 -4.10 12.15
C VAL A 197 15.85 -3.42 11.15
N ALA A 198 16.81 -2.62 11.62
CA ALA A 198 17.84 -2.04 10.75
C ALA A 198 18.73 -3.12 10.12
N THR A 199 19.17 -4.12 10.91
CA THR A 199 19.94 -5.27 10.41
C THR A 199 19.17 -6.10 9.38
N LEU A 200 17.85 -6.24 9.52
CA LEU A 200 17.02 -6.85 8.49
C LEU A 200 17.13 -6.05 7.18
N GLY A 201 17.03 -4.73 7.24
CA GLY A 201 17.15 -3.87 6.07
C GLY A 201 18.45 -4.09 5.30
N GLU A 202 19.58 -4.10 6.01
CA GLU A 202 20.90 -4.38 5.43
C GLU A 202 20.95 -5.76 4.79
N THR A 203 20.47 -6.79 5.50
CA THR A 203 20.43 -8.17 4.99
C THR A 203 19.59 -8.29 3.72
N LEU A 204 18.44 -7.61 3.66
CA LEU A 204 17.59 -7.61 2.47
C LEU A 204 18.27 -6.89 1.31
N VAL A 205 19.00 -5.80 1.56
CA VAL A 205 19.76 -5.09 0.51
C VAL A 205 20.88 -5.95 -0.06
N GLU A 206 21.57 -6.72 0.78
CA GLU A 206 22.63 -7.64 0.34
C GLU A 206 22.13 -8.73 -0.59
N MET A 207 20.87 -9.18 -0.43
CA MET A 207 20.24 -10.18 -1.31
C MET A 207 19.89 -9.64 -2.70
N ILE A 208 19.94 -8.31 -2.90
CA ILE A 208 19.56 -7.68 -4.18
C ILE A 208 20.77 -7.59 -5.11
N PRO A 209 20.66 -8.08 -6.36
CA PRO A 209 21.70 -7.90 -7.39
C PRO A 209 22.07 -6.41 -7.56
N PRO A 210 23.35 -6.06 -7.78
CA PRO A 210 23.79 -4.66 -7.86
C PRO A 210 22.96 -3.78 -8.82
N ASP A 211 22.62 -4.31 -9.99
CA ASP A 211 21.87 -3.61 -11.04
C ASP A 211 20.42 -3.29 -10.63
N ASP A 212 19.87 -4.05 -9.69
CA ASP A 212 18.50 -3.97 -9.21
C ASP A 212 18.36 -3.17 -7.90
N ARG A 213 19.48 -2.81 -7.25
CA ARG A 213 19.50 -2.15 -5.94
C ARG A 213 18.76 -0.82 -5.92
N GLY A 214 18.85 -0.03 -6.98
CA GLY A 214 18.15 1.27 -7.03
C GLY A 214 16.63 1.12 -6.98
N VAL A 215 16.12 0.00 -7.50
CA VAL A 215 14.68 -0.28 -7.65
C VAL A 215 14.14 -1.01 -6.41
N TRP A 216 14.88 -2.00 -5.91
CA TRP A 216 14.43 -2.85 -4.80
C TRP A 216 14.80 -2.32 -3.41
N SER A 217 15.84 -1.48 -3.25
CA SER A 217 16.14 -0.85 -1.95
C SER A 217 14.97 0.01 -1.45
N VAL A 218 14.16 0.55 -2.37
CA VAL A 218 12.91 1.27 -2.02
C VAL A 218 11.92 0.32 -1.37
N TRP A 219 11.68 -0.85 -1.96
CA TRP A 219 10.82 -1.88 -1.37
C TRP A 219 11.31 -2.29 0.03
N VAL A 220 12.62 -2.46 0.21
CA VAL A 220 13.23 -2.80 1.51
C VAL A 220 12.98 -1.71 2.55
N GLY A 221 13.22 -0.44 2.20
CA GLY A 221 13.00 0.68 3.11
C GLY A 221 11.55 0.77 3.62
N LEU A 222 10.58 0.38 2.79
CA LEU A 222 9.18 0.35 3.18
C LEU A 222 8.82 -0.78 4.11
N VAL A 223 9.31 -1.98 3.82
CA VAL A 223 9.11 -3.13 4.71
C VAL A 223 9.68 -2.82 6.08
N VAL A 224 10.90 -2.28 6.13
CA VAL A 224 11.56 -1.82 7.37
C VAL A 224 10.71 -0.74 8.06
N GLY A 225 10.29 0.31 7.36
CA GLY A 225 9.50 1.39 7.95
C GLY A 225 8.13 0.98 8.48
N ASP A 226 7.44 0.05 7.79
CA ASP A 226 6.17 -0.51 8.25
C ASP A 226 6.37 -1.44 9.44
N LEU A 227 7.45 -2.22 9.48
CA LEU A 227 7.82 -3.02 10.65
C LEU A 227 8.12 -2.11 11.85
N GLU A 228 8.93 -1.06 11.69
CA GLU A 228 9.18 -0.08 12.76
C GLU A 228 7.88 0.55 13.27
N ARG A 229 6.96 0.90 12.36
CA ARG A 229 5.66 1.44 12.73
C ARG A 229 4.83 0.41 13.50
N ALA A 230 4.84 -0.84 13.08
CA ALA A 230 4.16 -1.93 13.77
C ALA A 230 4.66 -2.11 15.20
N MET A 231 5.97 -1.92 15.40
CA MET A 231 6.61 -2.01 16.72
C MET A 231 6.31 -0.86 17.66
N ARG A 232 5.74 0.26 17.17
CA ARG A 232 5.27 1.35 18.05
C ARG A 232 4.02 0.97 18.84
N ARG A 233 3.32 -0.09 18.44
CA ARG A 233 2.16 -0.61 19.17
C ARG A 233 2.63 -1.24 20.48
N PRO A 234 2.02 -0.93 21.63
CA PRO A 234 2.34 -1.60 22.89
C PRO A 234 2.16 -3.11 22.80
N SER A 235 3.06 -3.89 23.41
CA SER A 235 2.99 -5.36 23.39
C SER A 235 1.71 -5.92 24.02
N ALA A 236 1.09 -5.16 24.92
CA ALA A 236 -0.21 -5.48 25.49
C ALA A 236 -1.33 -5.62 24.43
N ASP A 237 -1.19 -4.95 23.29
CA ASP A 237 -2.18 -4.93 22.22
C ASP A 237 -1.81 -5.86 21.05
N TRP A 238 -0.71 -6.59 21.11
CA TRP A 238 -0.28 -7.49 20.04
C TRP A 238 -1.19 -8.72 20.01
N ASN A 239 -2.24 -8.63 19.20
CA ASN A 239 -3.22 -9.69 18.98
C ASN A 239 -2.97 -10.40 17.65
N GLN A 240 -3.76 -11.43 17.35
CA GLN A 240 -3.59 -12.23 16.14
C GLN A 240 -3.67 -11.39 14.86
N ALA A 241 -4.53 -10.35 14.81
CA ALA A 241 -4.61 -9.45 13.67
C ALA A 241 -3.30 -8.68 13.45
N TRP A 242 -2.66 -8.21 14.53
CA TRP A 242 -1.34 -7.59 14.46
C TRP A 242 -0.27 -8.58 13.99
N ALA A 243 -0.26 -9.80 14.51
CA ALA A 243 0.73 -10.82 14.13
C ALA A 243 0.60 -11.22 12.65
N ARG A 244 -0.64 -11.39 12.16
CA ARG A 244 -0.92 -11.59 10.73
C ARG A 244 -0.48 -10.40 9.90
N TRP A 245 -0.71 -9.17 10.39
CA TRP A 245 -0.30 -7.97 9.68
C TRP A 245 1.22 -7.90 9.49
N LEU A 246 2.03 -8.24 10.50
CA LEU A 246 3.49 -8.28 10.36
C LEU A 246 3.93 -9.14 9.17
N LEU A 247 3.30 -10.32 9.01
CA LEU A 247 3.57 -11.24 7.90
C LEU A 247 2.99 -10.73 6.58
N LEU A 248 2.01 -9.83 6.58
CA LEU A 248 1.42 -9.23 5.38
C LEU A 248 2.13 -7.96 4.89
N ILE A 249 3.01 -7.35 5.68
CA ILE A 249 3.72 -6.10 5.31
C ILE A 249 4.44 -6.26 3.97
N ALA A 250 5.21 -7.35 3.81
CA ALA A 250 6.01 -7.59 2.61
C ALA A 250 5.18 -7.73 1.30
N TYR A 251 3.91 -8.13 1.40
CA TYR A 251 2.99 -8.23 0.26
C TYR A 251 2.31 -6.92 -0.08
N SER A 252 2.06 -6.11 0.94
CA SER A 252 1.30 -4.86 0.83
C SER A 252 2.09 -3.79 0.08
N VAL A 253 3.42 -3.95 0.02
CA VAL A 253 4.31 -3.12 -0.78
C VAL A 253 4.28 -3.57 -2.24
N PRO A 254 3.92 -2.68 -3.19
CA PRO A 254 3.92 -2.99 -4.62
C PRO A 254 5.29 -3.45 -5.12
N ILE A 255 5.29 -4.33 -6.13
CA ILE A 255 6.52 -4.67 -6.85
C ILE A 255 7.01 -3.41 -7.54
N PRO A 256 8.27 -2.99 -7.31
CA PRO A 256 8.88 -1.98 -8.14
C PRO A 256 8.88 -2.46 -9.61
N ARG A 257 8.27 -1.70 -10.52
CA ARG A 257 8.25 -2.07 -11.94
C ARG A 257 9.57 -1.69 -12.60
N GLU A 258 10.08 -2.55 -13.48
CA GLU A 258 11.16 -2.21 -14.40
C GLU A 258 10.81 -0.97 -15.24
N ARG A 259 11.87 -0.26 -15.65
CA ARG A 259 11.84 0.86 -16.58
C ARG A 259 10.99 0.53 -17.82
N PRO A 260 10.28 1.50 -18.42
CA PRO A 260 9.79 1.34 -19.78
C PRO A 260 10.99 1.02 -20.68
N SER A 261 10.83 0.00 -21.54
CA SER A 261 11.83 -0.39 -22.53
C SER A 261 12.35 0.85 -23.27
N PRO A 262 13.66 0.93 -23.61
CA PRO A 262 14.12 1.98 -24.50
C PRO A 262 13.29 1.90 -25.78
N VAL A 263 12.62 3.00 -26.11
CA VAL A 263 11.95 3.17 -27.40
C VAL A 263 13.05 3.14 -28.44
N TRP A 264 13.29 1.99 -29.07
CA TRP A 264 14.10 1.96 -30.29
C TRP A 264 13.40 2.86 -31.30
N PRO A 265 14.10 3.82 -31.93
CA PRO A 265 13.50 4.59 -33.01
C PRO A 265 13.11 3.62 -34.13
N ALA A 266 11.80 3.55 -34.39
CA ALA A 266 11.28 2.87 -35.55
C ALA A 266 11.74 3.59 -36.83
N LYS A 267 12.24 2.78 -37.76
CA LYS A 267 12.48 3.04 -39.20
C LYS A 267 13.78 3.79 -39.56
N LEU A 268 14.77 3.01 -40.03
CA LEU A 268 15.40 3.32 -41.31
C LEU A 268 14.64 2.54 -42.39
N THR A 269 13.68 3.23 -42.99
CA THR A 269 13.08 2.85 -44.27
C THR A 269 14.14 2.88 -45.37
N SER A 270 14.07 1.86 -46.24
CA SER A 270 14.49 1.85 -47.64
C SER A 270 15.99 1.81 -47.96
N LEU A 271 16.48 0.60 -48.24
CA LEU A 271 17.53 0.37 -49.24
C LEU A 271 16.95 -0.56 -50.31
N SER A 272 16.17 0.03 -51.21
CA SER A 272 15.75 -0.59 -52.46
C SER A 272 15.67 0.50 -53.52
N ALA A 273 16.83 1.09 -53.83
CA ALA A 273 17.04 1.87 -55.04
C ALA A 273 18.55 2.05 -55.25
N LEU A 274 19.19 1.10 -55.93
CA LEU A 274 19.88 1.42 -57.18
C LEU A 274 20.28 0.13 -57.89
N ILE A 275 19.52 -0.18 -58.94
CA ILE A 275 20.03 -0.85 -60.12
C ILE A 275 20.89 0.19 -60.84
N ARG A 276 22.17 -0.12 -61.05
CA ARG A 276 22.90 0.07 -62.31
C ARG A 276 24.19 -0.73 -62.29
#